data_AF-A0A564TQV0-F1
#
_entry.id   AF-A0A564TQV0-F1
#
_cell.length_a   1.000
_cell.length_b   1.000
_cell.length_c   1.000
_cell.angle_alpha   90.00
_cell.angle_beta   90.00
_cell.angle_gamma   90.00
#
_symmetry.space_group_name_H-M   'P 1'
#
loop_
_entity.id
_entity.type
_entity.pdbx_description
1 polymer ?
#
loop_
_entity_poly.entity_id
_entity_poly.type
_entity_poly.pdbx_seq_one_letter_code
_entity_poly.pdbx_strand_id
1 'polypeptide(L)'
;MSVQQSIVNSFISRRGLITYSMFGSRNGSDGTGDCSGIMSQALKEAGIGIQGLPSTVTLGQQLANNGFYRVARNESWDALTGDIVLMSWGADMSSSGGAGGHVGVMIDDTYFISCDYSTQGAPGQAINTYPWNDYYGWNQPAYIEVWRYADTAPQTNNQANTAVVAHSKAYYEANEVKFVNGIWQIKCDYLVPIGFDWTENGIPVSMVNWVDADGNDLPDGADQDFKPGMFFSFASDETNITDTGDGGYYGGYYYRHFEFGQFGTVWLSCWNKDDLVNYYE
;
A
#
# COMPACT_ATOMS: atom_id res chain seq x y z
N MET A 1 -10.43 21.45 11.95
CA MET A 1 -10.39 20.07 12.49
C MET A 1 -9.49 19.29 11.57
N SER A 2 -8.55 18.49 12.08
CA SER A 2 -7.69 17.66 11.22
C SER A 2 -8.50 16.56 10.53
N VAL A 3 -8.00 16.05 9.41
CA VAL A 3 -8.61 14.92 8.68
C VAL A 3 -8.74 13.71 9.60
N GLN A 4 -7.68 13.38 10.34
CA GLN A 4 -7.65 12.27 11.29
C GLN A 4 -8.79 12.36 12.31
N GLN A 5 -8.94 13.53 12.94
CA GLN A 5 -9.99 13.74 13.93
C GLN A 5 -11.39 13.75 13.31
N SER A 6 -11.53 14.25 12.07
CA SER A 6 -12.80 14.24 11.34
C SER A 6 -13.28 12.81 11.07
N ILE A 7 -12.38 11.92 10.62
CA ILE A 7 -12.68 10.50 10.38
C ILE A 7 -13.17 9.84 11.68
N VAL A 8 -12.44 10.00 12.79
CA VAL A 8 -12.81 9.42 14.09
C VAL A 8 -14.17 9.97 14.58
N ASN A 9 -14.37 11.28 14.49
CA ASN A 9 -15.63 11.92 14.91
C ASN A 9 -16.84 11.46 14.07
N SER A 10 -16.61 11.15 12.79
CA SER A 10 -17.64 10.60 11.90
C SER A 10 -18.16 9.25 12.40
N PHE A 11 -17.29 8.38 12.94
CA PHE A 11 -17.72 7.13 13.59
C PHE A 11 -18.41 7.41 14.93
N ILE A 12 -17.81 8.23 15.80
CA ILE A 12 -18.36 8.51 17.14
C ILE A 12 -19.79 9.07 17.05
N SER A 13 -20.04 10.00 16.12
CA SER A 13 -21.36 10.62 15.94
C SER A 13 -22.45 9.65 15.44
N ARG A 14 -22.06 8.46 14.96
CA ARG A 14 -22.94 7.41 14.44
C ARG A 14 -23.28 6.31 15.45
N ARG A 15 -22.70 6.35 16.66
CA ARG A 15 -23.03 5.39 17.73
C ARG A 15 -24.51 5.48 18.09
N GLY A 16 -25.16 4.33 18.26
CA GLY A 16 -26.59 4.26 18.56
C GLY A 16 -27.51 4.50 17.36
N LEU A 17 -26.97 4.83 16.17
CA LEU A 17 -27.75 5.20 14.99
C LEU A 17 -27.67 4.15 13.87
N ILE A 18 -26.55 3.43 13.76
CA ILE A 18 -26.28 2.55 12.62
C ILE A 18 -26.55 1.09 12.98
N THR A 19 -27.33 0.42 12.12
CA THR A 19 -27.52 -1.03 12.13
C THR A 19 -26.66 -1.66 11.04
N TYR A 20 -25.96 -2.75 11.35
CA TYR A 20 -25.05 -3.35 10.38
C TYR A 20 -25.82 -3.95 9.20
N SER A 21 -25.48 -3.57 7.96
CA SER A 21 -26.03 -4.15 6.73
C SER A 21 -25.12 -3.88 5.54
N MET A 22 -24.85 -4.94 4.76
CA MET A 22 -24.16 -4.86 3.47
C MET A 22 -25.12 -4.60 2.30
N PHE A 23 -26.44 -4.69 2.54
CA PHE A 23 -27.47 -4.61 1.50
C PHE A 23 -28.27 -3.30 1.51
N GLY A 24 -28.18 -2.53 2.60
CA GLY A 24 -28.80 -1.21 2.69
C GLY A 24 -27.90 -0.13 2.09
N SER A 25 -27.98 1.09 2.61
CA SER A 25 -27.19 2.20 2.07
C SER A 25 -25.67 2.04 2.22
N ARG A 26 -25.22 1.19 3.16
CA ARG A 26 -23.82 0.95 3.55
C ARG A 26 -23.09 2.16 4.17
N ASN A 27 -23.47 3.38 3.79
CA ASN A 27 -22.87 4.64 4.24
C ASN A 27 -23.62 5.31 5.40
N GLY A 28 -24.70 4.69 5.89
CA GLY A 28 -25.50 5.19 7.03
C GLY A 28 -26.64 6.13 6.66
N SER A 29 -26.87 6.44 5.38
CA SER A 29 -27.91 7.39 4.95
C SER A 29 -29.35 6.92 5.18
N ASP A 30 -29.57 5.61 5.32
CA ASP A 30 -30.85 4.98 5.70
C ASP A 30 -30.83 4.38 7.12
N GLY A 31 -29.82 4.74 7.93
CA GLY A 31 -29.60 4.13 9.25
C GLY A 31 -28.91 2.76 9.20
N THR A 32 -28.50 2.30 8.02
CA THR A 32 -27.74 1.05 7.87
C THR A 32 -26.34 1.27 7.29
N GLY A 33 -25.38 0.46 7.72
CA GLY A 33 -23.99 0.61 7.28
C GLY A 33 -23.16 -0.65 7.39
N ASP A 34 -22.04 -0.70 6.67
CA ASP A 34 -21.00 -1.73 6.86
C ASP A 34 -19.61 -1.08 7.04
N CYS A 35 -18.60 -1.89 7.31
CA CYS A 35 -17.25 -1.42 7.65
C CYS A 35 -16.68 -0.45 6.60
N SER A 36 -16.60 -0.89 5.34
CA SER A 36 -16.02 -0.10 4.25
C SER A 36 -16.94 1.04 3.78
N GLY A 37 -18.26 0.88 3.86
CA GLY A 37 -19.22 1.92 3.52
C GLY A 37 -19.21 3.09 4.50
N ILE A 38 -19.20 2.80 5.82
CA ILE A 38 -19.09 3.85 6.85
C ILE A 38 -17.71 4.50 6.80
N MET A 39 -16.62 3.74 6.59
CA MET A 39 -15.29 4.33 6.41
C MET A 39 -15.23 5.26 5.20
N SER A 40 -15.80 4.85 4.06
CA SER A 40 -15.87 5.68 2.85
C SER A 40 -16.64 6.98 3.10
N GLN A 41 -17.72 6.91 3.89
CA GLN A 41 -18.49 8.09 4.26
C GLN A 41 -17.70 9.02 5.19
N ALA A 42 -17.00 8.46 6.18
CA ALA A 42 -16.15 9.22 7.10
C ALA A 42 -15.02 9.96 6.35
N LEU A 43 -14.38 9.29 5.38
CA LEU A 43 -13.37 9.89 4.52
C LEU A 43 -13.92 11.05 3.69
N LYS A 44 -15.12 10.88 3.08
CA LYS A 44 -15.78 11.96 2.32
C LYS A 44 -16.12 13.16 3.19
N GLU A 45 -16.60 12.93 4.41
CA GLU A 45 -16.90 13.99 5.39
C GLU A 45 -15.64 14.74 5.83
N ALA A 46 -14.49 14.05 5.84
CA ALA A 46 -13.18 14.63 6.08
C ALA A 46 -12.59 15.35 4.85
N GLY A 47 -13.29 15.39 3.71
CA GLY A 47 -12.86 16.06 2.49
C GLY A 47 -11.96 15.20 1.57
N ILE A 48 -11.85 13.90 1.83
CA ILE A 48 -11.05 12.97 1.03
C ILE A 48 -11.85 12.50 -0.20
N GLY A 49 -11.22 12.51 -1.38
CA GLY A 49 -11.82 12.28 -2.69
C GLY A 49 -12.18 10.83 -3.02
N ILE A 50 -12.76 10.09 -2.07
CA ILE A 50 -13.18 8.69 -2.25
C ILE A 50 -14.31 8.58 -3.28
N GLN A 51 -14.10 7.74 -4.29
CA GLN A 51 -15.06 7.44 -5.36
C GLN A 51 -15.95 6.26 -4.97
N GLY A 52 -17.27 6.44 -5.04
CA GLY A 52 -18.24 5.38 -4.72
C GLY A 52 -18.17 4.92 -3.26
N LEU A 53 -18.44 3.63 -3.01
CA LEU A 53 -18.30 2.97 -1.71
C LEU A 53 -17.44 1.71 -1.92
N PRO A 54 -16.11 1.85 -2.05
CA PRO A 54 -15.21 0.73 -2.29
C PRO A 54 -15.39 -0.38 -1.25
N SER A 55 -15.04 -1.60 -1.64
CA SER A 55 -14.92 -2.69 -0.67
C SER A 55 -13.63 -2.50 0.14
N THR A 56 -13.44 -3.30 1.19
CA THR A 56 -12.19 -3.31 1.95
C THR A 56 -10.98 -3.59 1.05
N VAL A 57 -11.13 -4.43 0.00
CA VAL A 57 -10.07 -4.71 -0.99
C VAL A 57 -9.65 -3.45 -1.74
N THR A 58 -10.61 -2.70 -2.28
CA THR A 58 -10.33 -1.58 -3.18
C THR A 58 -10.13 -0.26 -2.45
N LEU A 59 -10.42 -0.20 -1.14
CA LEU A 59 -10.23 0.99 -0.33
C LEU A 59 -8.75 1.36 -0.20
N GLY A 60 -7.84 0.39 -0.05
CA GLY A 60 -6.40 0.65 0.05
C GLY A 60 -5.85 1.49 -1.11
N GLN A 61 -6.24 1.17 -2.35
CA GLN A 61 -5.86 1.95 -3.53
C GLN A 61 -6.39 3.39 -3.47
N GLN A 62 -7.63 3.59 -3.01
CA GLN A 62 -8.18 4.93 -2.89
C GLN A 62 -7.52 5.73 -1.77
N LEU A 63 -7.14 5.10 -0.67
CA LEU A 63 -6.37 5.74 0.40
C LEU A 63 -5.02 6.23 -0.17
N ALA A 64 -4.30 5.37 -0.87
CA ALA A 64 -3.04 5.70 -1.53
C ALA A 64 -3.16 6.91 -2.47
N ASN A 65 -4.26 6.96 -3.25
CA ASN A 65 -4.53 8.04 -4.19
C ASN A 65 -4.93 9.37 -3.53
N ASN A 66 -5.26 9.36 -2.23
CA ASN A 66 -5.80 10.53 -1.53
C ASN A 66 -5.00 10.92 -0.28
N GLY A 67 -3.67 10.81 -0.33
CA GLY A 67 -2.78 11.35 0.70
C GLY A 67 -2.60 10.46 1.93
N PHE A 68 -2.98 9.18 1.84
CA PHE A 68 -2.62 8.19 2.84
C PHE A 68 -1.42 7.37 2.37
N TYR A 69 -0.59 6.96 3.32
CA TYR A 69 0.50 6.04 3.09
C TYR A 69 0.40 4.89 4.08
N ARG A 70 0.75 3.68 3.64
CA ARG A 70 0.73 2.53 4.54
C ARG A 70 1.92 2.60 5.51
N VAL A 71 1.68 2.55 6.82
CA VAL A 71 2.72 2.64 7.88
C VAL A 71 3.14 1.28 8.42
N ALA A 72 2.33 0.24 8.20
CA ALA A 72 2.65 -1.11 8.63
C ALA A 72 1.96 -2.15 7.73
N ARG A 73 2.62 -3.30 7.57
CA ARG A 73 2.07 -4.52 6.97
C ARG A 73 2.47 -5.72 7.81
N ASN A 74 1.50 -6.42 8.41
CA ASN A 74 1.76 -7.60 9.26
C ASN A 74 2.86 -7.42 10.32
N GLU A 75 3.01 -6.20 10.81
CA GLU A 75 4.02 -5.83 11.78
C GLU A 75 3.42 -4.86 12.81
N SER A 76 4.06 -4.73 13.97
CA SER A 76 3.68 -3.77 14.99
C SER A 76 3.96 -2.34 14.51
N TRP A 77 3.17 -1.38 15.00
CA TRP A 77 3.38 0.03 14.71
C TRP A 77 2.99 0.89 15.91
N ASP A 78 3.55 2.11 15.96
CA ASP A 78 3.14 3.12 16.94
C ASP A 78 1.83 3.76 16.47
N ALA A 79 0.72 3.34 17.06
CA ALA A 79 -0.61 3.78 16.67
C ALA A 79 -0.85 5.26 16.95
N LEU A 80 -1.42 5.95 15.96
CA LEU A 80 -1.85 7.34 16.05
C LEU A 80 -3.32 7.47 15.71
N THR A 81 -3.96 8.50 16.26
CA THR A 81 -5.33 8.90 15.89
C THR A 81 -5.46 9.02 14.37
N GLY A 82 -6.49 8.39 13.81
CA GLY A 82 -6.77 8.42 12.38
C GLY A 82 -6.05 7.36 11.55
N ASP A 83 -5.21 6.51 12.15
CA ASP A 83 -4.68 5.33 11.46
C ASP A 83 -5.81 4.40 11.06
N ILE A 84 -5.97 4.18 9.76
CA ILE A 84 -6.97 3.28 9.19
C ILE A 84 -6.37 1.89 9.11
N VAL A 85 -7.02 0.92 9.75
CA VAL A 85 -6.56 -0.47 9.77
C VAL A 85 -7.43 -1.30 8.84
N LEU A 86 -6.84 -1.83 7.77
CA LEU A 86 -7.46 -2.78 6.85
C LEU A 86 -7.02 -4.19 7.22
N MET A 87 -7.97 -5.12 7.22
CA MET A 87 -7.78 -6.50 7.66
C MET A 87 -8.36 -7.50 6.68
N SER A 88 -7.71 -8.65 6.56
CA SER A 88 -8.16 -9.82 5.79
C SER A 88 -7.83 -11.11 6.55
N TRP A 89 -8.69 -12.11 6.40
CA TRP A 89 -8.47 -13.48 6.91
C TRP A 89 -7.87 -14.41 5.84
N GLY A 90 -7.60 -13.88 4.64
CA GLY A 90 -6.78 -14.56 3.63
C GLY A 90 -5.33 -14.09 3.67
N ALA A 91 -4.52 -14.59 2.72
CA ALA A 91 -3.08 -14.29 2.66
C ALA A 91 -2.78 -12.80 2.40
N ASP A 92 -3.72 -12.09 1.77
CA ASP A 92 -3.62 -10.68 1.40
C ASP A 92 -5.01 -10.01 1.42
N MET A 93 -5.07 -8.70 1.11
CA MET A 93 -6.36 -7.99 0.98
C MET A 93 -7.24 -8.56 -0.13
N SER A 94 -6.67 -8.98 -1.27
CA SER A 94 -7.43 -9.47 -2.44
C SER A 94 -8.24 -10.73 -2.09
N SER A 95 -7.69 -11.58 -1.22
CA SER A 95 -8.28 -12.82 -0.72
C SER A 95 -9.59 -12.60 0.05
N SER A 96 -9.86 -11.38 0.50
CA SER A 96 -11.12 -11.06 1.18
C SER A 96 -12.33 -11.03 0.24
N GLY A 97 -12.15 -11.04 -1.09
CA GLY A 97 -13.26 -11.08 -2.05
C GLY A 97 -14.26 -9.91 -1.93
N GLY A 98 -13.84 -8.80 -1.32
CA GLY A 98 -14.65 -7.61 -1.07
C GLY A 98 -15.59 -7.68 0.13
N ALA A 99 -15.95 -8.88 0.60
CA ALA A 99 -16.90 -9.11 1.70
C ALA A 99 -16.28 -9.75 2.96
N GLY A 100 -15.12 -10.38 2.83
CA GLY A 100 -14.42 -11.11 3.90
C GLY A 100 -13.30 -10.32 4.58
N GLY A 101 -13.30 -8.99 4.45
CA GLY A 101 -12.28 -8.11 5.01
C GLY A 101 -12.92 -7.07 5.90
N HIS A 102 -12.17 -6.54 6.87
CA HIS A 102 -12.67 -5.55 7.83
C HIS A 102 -11.85 -4.27 7.79
N VAL A 103 -12.48 -3.15 8.14
CA VAL A 103 -11.79 -1.87 8.27
C VAL A 103 -12.34 -1.07 9.43
N GLY A 104 -11.46 -0.35 10.12
CA GLY A 104 -11.81 0.69 11.07
C GLY A 104 -10.66 1.68 11.23
N VAL A 105 -10.74 2.51 12.25
CA VAL A 105 -9.78 3.59 12.49
C VAL A 105 -9.38 3.62 13.97
N MET A 106 -8.13 3.95 14.23
CA MET A 106 -7.63 4.21 15.58
C MET A 106 -8.17 5.56 16.08
N ILE A 107 -8.83 5.55 17.25
CA ILE A 107 -9.22 6.76 17.99
C ILE A 107 -7.97 7.43 18.56
N ASP A 108 -7.07 6.64 19.12
CA ASP A 108 -5.82 7.02 19.77
C ASP A 108 -4.82 5.85 19.69
N ASP A 109 -3.77 5.85 20.52
CA ASP A 109 -2.76 4.80 20.56
C ASP A 109 -3.27 3.44 21.09
N THR A 110 -4.50 3.39 21.61
CA THR A 110 -5.06 2.24 22.32
C THR A 110 -6.33 1.73 21.68
N TYR A 111 -7.27 2.62 21.34
CA TYR A 111 -8.63 2.26 20.99
C TYR A 111 -8.88 2.31 19.48
N PHE A 112 -9.43 1.23 18.96
CA PHE A 112 -9.89 1.05 17.59
C PHE A 112 -11.43 1.17 17.53
N ILE A 113 -11.96 1.86 16.52
CA ILE A 113 -13.40 1.98 16.26
C ILE A 113 -13.75 1.50 14.86
N SER A 114 -14.82 0.72 14.75
CA SER A 114 -15.32 0.21 13.46
C SER A 114 -16.84 0.09 13.41
N CYS A 115 -17.37 -0.03 12.18
CA CYS A 115 -18.73 -0.52 11.93
C CYS A 115 -18.67 -2.03 11.74
N ASP A 116 -19.17 -2.81 12.69
CA ASP A 116 -19.04 -4.27 12.72
C ASP A 116 -20.33 -4.99 13.10
N TYR A 117 -20.29 -6.32 12.98
CA TYR A 117 -21.42 -7.21 13.25
C TYR A 117 -21.32 -7.90 14.64
N SER A 118 -20.47 -7.41 15.55
CA SER A 118 -20.25 -8.06 16.86
C SER A 118 -21.53 -8.21 17.70
N THR A 119 -22.49 -7.31 17.51
CA THR A 119 -23.79 -7.30 18.19
C THR A 119 -24.86 -8.11 17.45
N GLN A 120 -24.46 -8.93 16.47
CA GLN A 120 -25.33 -9.76 15.63
C GLN A 120 -26.39 -8.94 14.89
N GLY A 121 -26.07 -7.69 14.54
CA GLY A 121 -26.96 -6.81 13.79
C GLY A 121 -28.05 -6.14 14.62
N ALA A 122 -27.86 -6.02 15.94
CA ALA A 122 -28.81 -5.32 16.79
C ALA A 122 -29.03 -3.86 16.30
N PRO A 123 -30.28 -3.36 16.30
CA PRO A 123 -30.60 -2.01 15.80
C PRO A 123 -29.78 -0.91 16.48
N GLY A 124 -29.08 -0.10 15.68
CA GLY A 124 -28.26 1.03 16.16
C GLY A 124 -26.94 0.64 16.83
N GLN A 125 -26.56 -0.64 16.84
CA GLN A 125 -25.41 -1.16 17.59
C GLN A 125 -24.23 -1.60 16.71
N ALA A 126 -24.09 -1.02 15.51
CA ALA A 126 -23.00 -1.39 14.59
C ALA A 126 -21.67 -0.69 14.88
N ILE A 127 -21.67 0.49 15.51
CA ILE A 127 -20.44 1.23 15.79
C ILE A 127 -19.89 0.88 17.16
N ASN A 128 -18.79 0.12 17.19
CA ASN A 128 -18.19 -0.40 18.42
C ASN A 128 -16.72 -0.01 18.54
N THR A 129 -16.21 -0.06 19.78
CA THR A 129 -14.84 0.35 20.10
C THR A 129 -14.17 -0.70 20.98
N TYR A 130 -12.91 -0.98 20.69
CA TYR A 130 -12.13 -2.02 21.33
C TYR A 130 -10.70 -1.54 21.58
N PRO A 131 -10.02 -2.00 22.63
CA PRO A 131 -8.56 -1.96 22.67
C PRO A 131 -8.01 -2.75 21.47
N TRP A 132 -7.12 -2.16 20.67
CA TRP A 132 -6.66 -2.76 19.41
C TRP A 132 -5.99 -4.12 19.63
N ASN A 133 -5.10 -4.22 20.63
CA ASN A 133 -4.37 -5.47 20.90
C ASN A 133 -5.31 -6.62 21.28
N ASP A 134 -6.37 -6.33 22.03
CA ASP A 134 -7.39 -7.31 22.38
C ASP A 134 -8.20 -7.72 21.14
N TYR A 135 -8.64 -6.73 20.34
CA TYR A 135 -9.37 -6.97 19.10
C TYR A 135 -8.57 -7.84 18.13
N TYR A 136 -7.30 -7.52 17.90
CA TYR A 136 -6.39 -8.29 17.07
C TYR A 136 -6.21 -9.72 17.62
N GLY A 137 -6.02 -9.86 18.93
CA GLY A 137 -5.86 -11.15 19.60
C GLY A 137 -7.09 -12.06 19.51
N TRP A 138 -8.30 -11.50 19.56
CA TRP A 138 -9.55 -12.27 19.45
C TRP A 138 -9.87 -12.66 18.00
N ASN A 139 -9.61 -11.76 17.05
CA ASN A 139 -10.02 -11.93 15.66
C ASN A 139 -8.97 -12.63 14.80
N GLN A 140 -7.69 -12.51 15.14
CA GLN A 140 -6.56 -13.15 14.47
C GLN A 140 -6.61 -13.04 12.93
N PRO A 141 -6.70 -11.83 12.35
CA PRO A 141 -6.62 -11.67 10.90
C PRO A 141 -5.27 -12.19 10.41
N ALA A 142 -5.26 -12.92 9.29
CA ALA A 142 -4.04 -13.44 8.67
C ALA A 142 -3.21 -12.33 8.01
N TYR A 143 -3.86 -11.20 7.70
CA TYR A 143 -3.24 -10.08 7.02
C TYR A 143 -3.79 -8.73 7.51
N ILE A 144 -2.90 -7.79 7.81
CA ILE A 144 -3.23 -6.41 8.19
C ILE A 144 -2.36 -5.40 7.43
N GLU A 145 -2.98 -4.27 7.10
CA GLU A 145 -2.29 -3.05 6.65
C GLU A 145 -2.81 -1.85 7.43
N VAL A 146 -1.91 -0.95 7.79
CA VAL A 146 -2.26 0.29 8.49
C VAL A 146 -1.93 1.47 7.61
N TRP A 147 -2.88 2.39 7.43
CA TRP A 147 -2.79 3.54 6.54
C TRP A 147 -2.94 4.83 7.32
N ARG A 148 -1.97 5.72 7.19
CA ARG A 148 -1.92 7.00 7.90
C ARG A 148 -2.11 8.14 6.94
N TYR A 149 -2.98 9.09 7.29
CA TYR A 149 -3.12 10.34 6.55
C TYR A 149 -1.95 11.26 6.85
N ALA A 150 -1.43 11.94 5.83
CA ALA A 150 -0.57 13.10 6.02
C ALA A 150 -0.96 14.23 5.07
N ASP A 151 -1.11 15.44 5.63
CA ASP A 151 -1.49 16.68 4.91
C ASP A 151 -0.57 16.94 3.71
N THR A 152 0.69 16.57 3.88
CA THR A 152 1.63 16.24 2.82
C THR A 152 2.15 14.87 3.23
N ALA A 153 1.97 13.82 2.42
CA ALA A 153 2.74 12.57 2.59
C ALA A 153 4.17 12.95 2.99
N PRO A 154 4.82 12.30 3.97
CA PRO A 154 6.24 12.53 4.16
C PRO A 154 6.91 12.16 2.84
N GLN A 155 7.07 13.14 1.95
CA GLN A 155 7.73 13.01 0.67
C GLN A 155 9.17 12.84 1.06
N THR A 156 9.61 11.60 1.25
CA THR A 156 11.03 11.32 1.23
C THR A 156 11.46 11.48 -0.22
N ASN A 157 11.90 12.69 -0.57
CA ASN A 157 12.85 13.07 -1.62
C ASN A 157 12.77 12.50 -3.03
N ASN A 158 11.80 11.67 -3.38
CA ASN A 158 11.54 11.34 -4.77
C ASN A 158 10.56 12.42 -5.24
N GLN A 159 11.04 13.55 -5.74
CA GLN A 159 10.24 14.33 -6.69
C GLN A 159 10.64 13.86 -8.08
N ALA A 160 9.68 13.50 -8.93
CA ALA A 160 9.97 13.31 -10.34
C ALA A 160 10.50 14.64 -10.88
N ASN A 161 11.75 14.68 -11.32
CA ASN A 161 12.34 15.88 -11.90
C ASN A 161 11.86 16.04 -13.35
N THR A 162 10.54 16.13 -13.54
CA THR A 162 9.88 16.23 -14.86
C THR A 162 10.20 17.52 -15.63
N ALA A 163 10.98 18.43 -15.04
CA ALA A 163 11.41 19.68 -15.65
C ALA A 163 12.83 19.62 -16.22
N VAL A 164 13.58 18.52 -16.01
CA VAL A 164 15.00 18.43 -16.36
C VAL A 164 15.25 17.35 -17.38
N VAL A 165 16.16 17.62 -18.31
CA VAL A 165 16.54 16.70 -19.38
C VAL A 165 17.30 15.52 -18.74
N ALA A 166 16.95 14.29 -19.12
CA ALA A 166 17.67 13.10 -18.69
C ALA A 166 19.16 13.20 -19.07
N HIS A 167 20.04 13.01 -18.09
CA HIS A 167 21.50 13.16 -18.27
C HIS A 167 22.15 11.81 -18.63
N SER A 168 21.82 10.75 -17.90
CA SER A 168 22.39 9.41 -18.08
C SER A 168 21.42 8.33 -17.62
N LYS A 169 21.68 7.08 -18.01
CA LYS A 169 20.91 5.93 -17.53
C LYS A 169 21.13 5.70 -16.04
N ALA A 170 20.05 5.36 -15.34
CA ALA A 170 20.09 4.99 -13.93
C ALA A 170 20.68 3.60 -13.78
N TYR A 171 21.39 3.38 -12.67
CA TYR A 171 21.86 2.07 -12.24
C TYR A 171 21.71 1.92 -10.73
N TYR A 172 21.66 0.68 -10.27
CA TYR A 172 21.28 0.35 -8.91
C TYR A 172 22.16 -0.77 -8.36
N GLU A 173 22.38 -0.76 -7.05
CA GLU A 173 23.06 -1.85 -6.36
C GLU A 173 22.07 -2.98 -6.04
N ALA A 174 22.51 -4.22 -6.23
CA ALA A 174 21.82 -5.40 -5.76
C ALA A 174 22.22 -5.72 -4.31
N ASN A 175 21.41 -5.31 -3.34
CA ASN A 175 21.70 -5.52 -1.92
C ASN A 175 21.53 -7.00 -1.50
N GLU A 176 20.63 -7.73 -2.14
CA GLU A 176 20.52 -9.18 -1.99
C GLU A 176 20.06 -9.83 -3.31
N VAL A 177 20.49 -11.06 -3.58
CA VAL A 177 20.10 -11.83 -4.76
C VAL A 177 19.72 -13.24 -4.32
N LYS A 178 18.53 -13.71 -4.68
CA LYS A 178 18.01 -15.03 -4.32
C LYS A 178 17.25 -15.69 -5.44
N PHE A 179 17.27 -17.02 -5.45
CA PHE A 179 16.37 -17.83 -6.29
C PHE A 179 15.04 -18.03 -5.57
N VAL A 180 13.99 -17.35 -6.05
CA VAL A 180 12.65 -17.35 -5.45
C VAL A 180 11.61 -17.48 -6.57
N ASN A 181 10.56 -18.27 -6.36
CA ASN A 181 9.48 -18.48 -7.33
C ASN A 181 9.95 -18.95 -8.72
N GLY A 182 11.07 -19.69 -8.78
CA GLY A 182 11.59 -20.27 -10.02
C GLY A 182 12.48 -19.36 -10.85
N ILE A 183 12.79 -18.15 -10.36
CA ILE A 183 13.66 -17.17 -11.03
C ILE A 183 14.69 -16.59 -10.05
N TRP A 184 15.82 -16.11 -10.58
CA TRP A 184 16.76 -15.31 -9.81
C TRP A 184 16.26 -13.86 -9.73
N GLN A 185 16.18 -13.34 -8.52
CA GLN A 185 15.60 -12.04 -8.23
C GLN A 185 16.56 -11.19 -7.41
N ILE A 186 16.46 -9.88 -7.59
CA ILE A 186 17.26 -8.85 -6.92
C ILE A 186 16.38 -8.11 -5.92
N LYS A 187 16.91 -7.95 -4.70
CA LYS A 187 16.46 -6.95 -3.73
C LYS A 187 17.35 -5.72 -3.87
N CYS A 188 16.71 -4.58 -4.13
CA CYS A 188 17.36 -3.28 -4.21
C CYS A 188 16.76 -2.36 -3.15
N ASP A 189 17.55 -1.99 -2.14
CA ASP A 189 17.11 -1.16 -1.02
C ASP A 189 16.85 0.29 -1.46
N TYR A 190 17.46 0.74 -2.57
CA TYR A 190 17.14 2.04 -3.15
C TYR A 190 15.72 2.07 -3.74
N LEU A 191 15.37 1.04 -4.52
CA LEU A 191 14.07 0.94 -5.18
C LEU A 191 12.98 0.37 -4.25
N VAL A 192 13.35 -0.26 -3.15
CA VAL A 192 12.40 -0.82 -2.18
C VAL A 192 12.92 -0.56 -0.76
N PRO A 193 12.93 0.70 -0.33
CA PRO A 193 13.54 1.12 0.94
C PRO A 193 12.88 0.51 2.17
N ILE A 194 11.61 0.10 2.06
CA ILE A 194 10.84 -0.49 3.15
C ILE A 194 9.84 -1.53 2.65
N GLY A 195 9.53 -2.50 3.52
CA GLY A 195 8.54 -3.57 3.32
C GLY A 195 8.68 -4.33 2.01
N PHE A 196 9.93 -4.67 1.68
CA PHE A 196 10.27 -5.56 0.58
C PHE A 196 9.64 -6.95 0.75
N ASP A 197 9.01 -7.45 -0.31
CA ASP A 197 8.56 -8.82 -0.48
C ASP A 197 9.08 -9.41 -1.80
N TRP A 198 9.56 -10.65 -1.78
CA TRP A 198 10.13 -11.29 -2.98
C TRP A 198 9.12 -11.55 -4.09
N THR A 199 7.82 -11.61 -3.80
CA THR A 199 6.77 -11.84 -4.79
C THR A 199 6.31 -10.53 -5.42
N GLU A 200 6.35 -9.43 -4.66
CA GLU A 200 5.84 -8.13 -5.11
C GLU A 200 6.93 -7.18 -5.59
N ASN A 201 8.17 -7.32 -5.11
CA ASN A 201 9.24 -6.34 -5.31
C ASN A 201 10.53 -6.93 -5.91
N GLY A 202 10.63 -8.25 -6.00
CA GLY A 202 11.84 -8.89 -6.52
C GLY A 202 12.02 -8.61 -8.01
N ILE A 203 13.13 -7.96 -8.36
CA ILE A 203 13.44 -7.60 -9.75
C ILE A 203 14.08 -8.83 -10.44
N PRO A 204 13.54 -9.34 -11.55
CA PRO A 204 14.13 -10.48 -12.25
C PRO A 204 15.54 -10.13 -12.78
N VAL A 205 16.55 -10.94 -12.46
CA VAL A 205 17.93 -10.75 -12.97
C VAL A 205 17.96 -10.76 -14.50
N SER A 206 17.09 -11.54 -15.13
CA SER A 206 16.97 -11.66 -16.59
C SER A 206 16.34 -10.45 -17.28
N MET A 207 15.98 -9.39 -16.54
CA MET A 207 15.36 -8.16 -17.07
C MET A 207 16.22 -6.91 -16.78
N VAL A 208 17.51 -7.11 -16.51
CA VAL A 208 18.47 -6.05 -16.24
C VAL A 208 19.78 -6.34 -16.96
N ASN A 209 20.50 -5.30 -17.39
CA ASN A 209 21.90 -5.42 -17.81
C ASN A 209 22.83 -5.22 -16.62
N TRP A 210 23.95 -5.94 -16.64
CA TRP A 210 24.98 -5.85 -15.62
C TRP A 210 25.84 -4.63 -15.90
N VAL A 211 26.13 -3.84 -14.87
CA VAL A 211 27.00 -2.67 -14.98
C VAL A 211 28.04 -2.67 -13.87
N ASP A 212 29.13 -1.94 -14.07
CA ASP A 212 30.08 -1.67 -12.99
C ASP A 212 29.54 -0.61 -12.02
N ALA A 213 30.31 -0.33 -10.95
CA ALA A 213 29.92 0.64 -9.93
C ALA A 213 29.86 2.09 -10.44
N ASP A 214 30.35 2.36 -11.65
CA ASP A 214 30.29 3.66 -12.32
C ASP A 214 29.17 3.71 -13.38
N GLY A 215 28.42 2.60 -13.56
CA GLY A 215 27.31 2.49 -14.50
C GLY A 215 27.70 2.11 -15.93
N ASN A 216 28.94 1.65 -16.17
CA ASN A 216 29.35 1.18 -17.49
C ASN A 216 28.90 -0.27 -17.71
N ASP A 217 28.42 -0.57 -18.92
CA ASP A 217 27.98 -1.91 -19.30
C ASP A 217 29.07 -2.97 -19.12
N LEU A 218 28.69 -4.06 -18.49
CA LEU A 218 29.45 -5.30 -18.41
C LEU A 218 28.80 -6.36 -19.30
N PRO A 219 29.57 -7.35 -19.79
CA PRO A 219 28.96 -8.52 -20.41
C PRO A 219 28.11 -9.28 -19.40
N ASP A 220 26.83 -9.46 -19.71
CA ASP A 220 25.91 -10.23 -18.87
C ASP A 220 26.37 -11.69 -18.77
N GLY A 221 26.33 -12.22 -17.54
CA GLY A 221 26.53 -13.64 -17.25
C GLY A 221 25.22 -14.42 -17.22
N ALA A 222 25.28 -15.67 -16.74
CA ALA A 222 24.06 -16.39 -16.40
C ALA A 222 23.42 -15.78 -15.15
N ASP A 223 22.08 -15.78 -15.05
CA ASP A 223 21.35 -15.15 -13.93
C ASP A 223 21.86 -15.59 -12.55
N GLN A 224 22.22 -16.88 -12.42
CA GLN A 224 22.73 -17.47 -11.19
C GLN A 224 24.08 -16.90 -10.76
N ASP A 225 24.82 -16.28 -11.66
CA ASP A 225 26.14 -15.71 -11.43
C ASP A 225 26.05 -14.25 -10.97
N PHE A 226 24.88 -13.61 -11.05
CA PHE A 226 24.65 -12.29 -10.47
C PHE A 226 24.60 -12.39 -8.94
N LYS A 227 25.35 -11.53 -8.24
CA LYS A 227 25.58 -11.63 -6.78
C LYS A 227 25.26 -10.31 -6.05
N PRO A 228 24.98 -10.39 -4.74
CA PRO A 228 24.91 -9.20 -3.91
C PRO A 228 26.17 -8.32 -4.06
N GLY A 229 25.98 -7.00 -4.08
CA GLY A 229 27.03 -6.01 -4.29
C GLY A 229 27.40 -5.75 -5.77
N MET A 230 26.76 -6.46 -6.72
CA MET A 230 26.84 -6.12 -8.14
C MET A 230 25.85 -5.01 -8.49
N PHE A 231 26.10 -4.31 -9.59
CA PHE A 231 25.25 -3.23 -10.07
C PHE A 231 24.52 -3.64 -11.34
N PHE A 232 23.33 -3.06 -11.54
CA PHE A 232 22.51 -3.32 -12.70
C PHE A 232 21.84 -2.04 -13.21
N SER A 233 21.47 -2.05 -14.49
CA SER A 233 20.61 -1.03 -15.10
C SER A 233 19.44 -1.72 -15.81
N PHE A 234 18.41 -0.93 -16.12
CA PHE A 234 17.31 -1.36 -16.96
C PHE A 234 17.48 -0.92 -18.43
N ALA A 235 18.63 -0.30 -18.76
CA ALA A 235 18.83 0.36 -20.04
C ALA A 235 18.71 -0.57 -21.25
N SER A 236 19.18 -1.82 -21.14
CA SER A 236 19.10 -2.82 -22.21
C SER A 236 17.69 -3.37 -22.42
N ASP A 237 16.94 -3.50 -21.33
CA ASP A 237 15.65 -4.19 -21.27
C ASP A 237 14.47 -3.24 -21.09
N GLU A 238 14.70 -1.95 -21.23
CA GLU A 238 13.70 -0.92 -21.07
C GLU A 238 12.46 -1.20 -21.94
N THR A 239 12.62 -1.77 -23.14
CA THR A 239 11.50 -2.13 -24.02
C THR A 239 10.58 -3.20 -23.46
N ASN A 240 11.06 -4.03 -22.53
CA ASN A 240 10.32 -5.11 -21.87
C ASN A 240 9.68 -4.69 -20.54
N ILE A 241 9.90 -3.44 -20.12
CA ILE A 241 9.34 -2.86 -18.90
C ILE A 241 8.18 -1.95 -19.28
N THR A 242 6.98 -2.27 -18.80
CA THR A 242 5.79 -1.46 -19.02
C THR A 242 5.35 -0.79 -17.72
N ASP A 243 5.21 0.53 -17.72
CA ASP A 243 4.58 1.28 -16.63
C ASP A 243 3.07 1.05 -16.67
N THR A 244 2.48 0.49 -15.61
CA THR A 244 1.06 0.12 -15.65
C THR A 244 0.12 1.31 -15.45
N GLY A 245 0.62 2.47 -14.98
CA GLY A 245 -0.26 3.54 -14.50
C GLY A 245 -0.52 3.49 -12.99
N ASP A 246 -0.41 2.30 -12.39
CA ASP A 246 -0.80 2.06 -11.01
C ASP A 246 0.33 2.44 -10.05
N GLY A 247 -0.02 3.17 -9.00
CA GLY A 247 0.92 3.64 -8.01
C GLY A 247 0.26 3.90 -6.66
N GLY A 248 1.07 4.09 -5.62
CA GLY A 248 0.58 4.38 -4.29
C GLY A 248 1.71 4.65 -3.29
N TYR A 249 1.37 5.27 -2.17
CA TYR A 249 2.35 5.55 -1.12
C TYR A 249 2.43 4.44 -0.06
N TYR A 250 3.65 4.05 0.30
CA TYR A 250 3.95 3.14 1.39
C TYR A 250 5.16 3.64 2.18
N GLY A 251 4.98 3.81 3.49
CA GLY A 251 5.92 4.34 4.50
C GLY A 251 6.76 5.53 4.07
N GLY A 252 6.11 6.52 3.43
CA GLY A 252 6.73 7.77 2.96
C GLY A 252 7.24 7.73 1.52
N TYR A 253 7.30 6.55 0.91
CA TYR A 253 7.77 6.37 -0.45
C TYR A 253 6.61 6.19 -1.42
N TYR A 254 6.69 6.84 -2.57
CA TYR A 254 5.80 6.51 -3.68
C TYR A 254 6.33 5.26 -4.37
N TYR A 255 5.45 4.29 -4.58
CA TYR A 255 5.69 3.08 -5.35
C TYR A 255 4.86 3.10 -6.62
N ARG A 256 5.46 2.59 -7.67
CA ARG A 256 4.89 2.43 -9.01
C ARG A 256 4.98 0.97 -9.41
N HIS A 257 3.95 0.51 -10.09
CA HIS A 257 3.84 -0.85 -10.55
C HIS A 257 4.30 -0.97 -12.00
N PHE A 258 5.19 -1.92 -12.26
CA PHE A 258 5.75 -2.18 -13.58
C PHE A 258 5.53 -3.62 -13.98
N GLU A 259 5.21 -3.88 -15.24
CA GLU A 259 5.21 -5.21 -15.83
C GLU A 259 6.57 -5.49 -16.47
N PHE A 260 7.20 -6.56 -16.01
CA PHE A 260 8.49 -7.08 -16.47
C PHE A 260 8.27 -8.26 -17.40
N GLY A 261 7.75 -7.99 -18.61
CA GLY A 261 7.46 -8.99 -19.64
C GLY A 261 6.84 -10.29 -19.10
N GLN A 262 7.48 -11.43 -19.39
CA GLN A 262 6.98 -12.75 -18.96
C GLN A 262 7.06 -13.01 -17.44
N PHE A 263 7.72 -12.15 -16.67
CA PHE A 263 7.95 -12.35 -15.23
C PHE A 263 6.88 -11.71 -14.35
N GLY A 264 5.88 -11.06 -14.95
CA GLY A 264 4.76 -10.46 -14.23
C GLY A 264 5.10 -9.06 -13.73
N THR A 265 4.50 -8.66 -12.61
CA THR A 265 4.54 -7.27 -12.16
C THR A 265 5.36 -7.07 -10.88
N VAL A 266 6.01 -5.92 -10.77
CA VAL A 266 6.91 -5.56 -9.66
C VAL A 266 6.62 -4.13 -9.21
N TRP A 267 6.52 -3.93 -7.89
CA TRP A 267 6.39 -2.62 -7.26
C TRP A 267 7.78 -2.06 -6.92
N LEU A 268 8.08 -0.88 -7.45
CA LEU A 268 9.36 -0.18 -7.23
C LEU A 268 9.10 1.28 -6.85
N SER A 269 9.95 1.83 -6.00
CA SER A 269 9.85 3.21 -5.54
C SER A 269 10.46 4.18 -6.54
N CYS A 270 9.66 4.49 -7.55
CA CYS A 270 9.92 5.50 -8.57
C CYS A 270 8.57 6.04 -9.07
N TRP A 271 8.57 7.16 -9.77
CA TRP A 271 7.34 7.85 -10.17
C TRP A 271 6.68 7.27 -11.42
N ASN A 272 7.52 6.86 -12.35
CA ASN A 272 7.14 6.33 -13.64
C ASN A 272 8.36 5.61 -14.23
N LYS A 273 8.20 5.05 -15.43
CA LYS A 273 9.30 4.36 -16.11
C LYS A 273 10.50 5.26 -16.42
N ASP A 274 10.30 6.53 -16.74
CA ASP A 274 11.40 7.46 -17.04
C ASP A 274 12.30 7.64 -15.79
N ASP A 275 11.67 7.76 -14.62
CA ASP A 275 12.34 7.86 -13.31
C ASP A 275 13.04 6.55 -12.89
N LEU A 276 12.52 5.40 -13.34
CA LEU A 276 13.15 4.10 -13.12
C LEU A 276 14.42 3.90 -13.96
N VAL A 277 14.53 4.54 -15.12
CA VAL A 277 15.59 4.21 -16.09
C VAL A 277 16.60 5.33 -16.30
N ASN A 278 16.35 6.54 -15.79
CA ASN A 278 17.18 7.71 -16.05
C ASN A 278 17.54 8.47 -14.75
N TYR A 279 18.73 9.07 -14.74
CA TYR A 279 19.09 10.13 -13.79
C TYR A 279 18.81 11.51 -14.39
N TYR A 280 18.43 12.44 -13.52
CA TYR A 280 18.18 13.84 -13.83
C TYR A 280 19.17 14.72 -13.04
N GLU A 281 19.62 15.82 -13.65
CA GLU A 281 20.41 16.86 -12.96
C GLU A 281 19.55 17.91 -12.25
#